data_AF-A0A0J9XQP4-F1
#
_entry.id   AF-A0A0J9XQP4-F1
#
_cell.length_a   1.000
_cell.length_b   1.000
_cell.length_c   1.000
_cell.angle_alpha   90.00
_cell.angle_beta   90.00
_cell.angle_gamma   90.00
#
_symmetry.space_group_name_H-M   'P 1'
#
loop_
_entity.id
_entity.type
_entity.pdbx_description
1 polymer ?
#
loop_
_entity_poly.entity_id
_entity_poly.type
_entity_poly.pdbx_seq_one_letter_code
_entity_poly.pdbx_strand_id
1 'polypeptide(L)'
;MMMHLQFFLSTFLMLLQFDQISGNNRYNVEWYLEKMIQNHQVVLFSKTYCQYSIKLKHLIGKYNIRDKRIMELNLEPDMQLMQDYLKHRTGGIRTVPQLYVNGKFIGDYNTIEQKERNGELARVFFRAGITPRRSHLVPRKRK
;
A
#
# COMPACT_ATOMS: atom_id res chain seq x y z
N MET A 1 -22.21 48.82 6.89
CA MET A 1 -21.55 47.96 7.90
C MET A 1 -22.08 46.52 7.90
N MET A 2 -23.40 46.29 7.78
CA MET A 2 -23.98 44.92 7.79
C MET A 2 -23.49 44.00 6.65
N MET A 3 -23.25 44.53 5.43
CA MET A 3 -22.78 43.69 4.32
C MET A 3 -21.42 43.03 4.60
N HIS A 4 -20.46 43.75 5.19
CA HIS A 4 -19.14 43.18 5.50
C HIS A 4 -19.24 42.02 6.50
N LEU A 5 -20.09 42.12 7.54
CA LEU A 5 -20.25 41.06 8.53
C LEU A 5 -20.79 39.77 7.90
N GLN A 6 -21.73 39.88 6.95
CA GLN A 6 -22.26 38.71 6.24
C GLN A 6 -21.20 38.04 5.36
N PHE A 7 -20.34 38.83 4.68
CA PHE A 7 -19.22 38.28 3.93
C PHE A 7 -18.24 37.53 4.84
N PHE A 8 -17.86 38.09 5.99
CA PHE A 8 -16.97 37.42 6.96
C PHE A 8 -17.57 36.12 7.51
N LEU A 9 -18.86 36.10 7.83
CA LEU A 9 -19.50 34.88 8.33
C LEU A 9 -19.58 33.80 7.25
N SER A 10 -19.84 34.19 6.00
CA SER A 10 -19.91 33.26 4.87
C SER A 10 -18.55 32.64 4.52
N THR A 11 -17.47 33.44 4.52
CA THR A 11 -16.12 32.93 4.26
C THR A 11 -15.64 32.03 5.39
N PHE A 12 -15.94 32.40 6.64
CA PHE A 12 -15.62 31.56 7.80
C PHE A 12 -16.34 30.21 7.77
N LEU A 13 -17.65 30.19 7.46
CA LEU A 13 -18.39 28.94 7.32
C LEU A 13 -17.85 28.08 6.16
N MET A 14 -17.50 28.69 5.03
CA MET A 14 -16.90 27.99 3.90
C MET A 14 -15.55 27.35 4.26
N LEU A 15 -14.71 28.04 5.06
CA LEU A 15 -13.46 27.47 5.57
C LEU A 15 -13.72 26.29 6.52
N LEU A 16 -14.68 26.41 7.44
CA LEU A 16 -15.05 25.29 8.32
C LEU A 16 -15.57 24.08 7.53
N GLN A 17 -16.40 24.31 6.51
CA GLN A 17 -16.87 23.24 5.63
C GLN A 17 -15.72 22.62 4.84
N PHE A 18 -14.78 23.42 4.36
CA PHE A 18 -13.59 22.93 3.65
C PHE A 18 -12.70 22.07 4.56
N ASP A 19 -12.47 22.49 5.80
CA ASP A 19 -11.72 21.73 6.79
C ASP A 19 -12.42 20.41 7.14
N GLN A 20 -13.74 20.43 7.30
CA GLN A 20 -14.54 19.22 7.51
C GLN A 20 -14.47 18.27 6.32
N ILE A 21 -14.61 18.77 5.09
CA ILE A 21 -14.50 17.95 3.87
C ILE A 21 -13.10 17.35 3.75
N SER A 22 -12.06 18.14 4.01
CA SER A 22 -10.67 17.70 3.95
C SER A 22 -10.37 16.63 5.01
N GLY A 23 -10.85 16.83 6.24
CA GLY A 23 -10.77 15.85 7.32
C GLY A 23 -11.51 14.55 7.01
N ASN A 24 -12.73 14.65 6.48
CA ASN A 24 -13.54 13.51 6.06
C ASN A 24 -12.88 12.73 4.92
N ASN A 25 -12.30 13.42 3.92
CA ASN A 25 -11.60 12.75 2.83
C ASN A 25 -10.39 11.96 3.34
N ARG A 26 -9.57 12.58 4.20
CA ARG A 26 -8.46 11.87 4.85
C ARG A 26 -8.95 10.63 5.59
N TYR A 27 -9.96 10.75 6.44
CA TYR A 27 -10.52 9.62 7.19
C TYR A 27 -10.97 8.49 6.25
N ASN A 28 -11.68 8.81 5.16
CA ASN A 28 -12.16 7.83 4.20
C ASN A 28 -11.01 7.08 3.50
N VAL A 29 -9.96 7.80 3.10
CA VAL A 29 -8.76 7.21 2.48
C VAL A 29 -8.05 6.27 3.47
N GLU A 30 -7.81 6.73 4.70
CA GLU A 30 -7.15 5.92 5.73
C GLU A 30 -7.96 4.65 6.06
N TRP A 31 -9.28 4.80 6.23
CA TRP A 31 -10.18 3.68 6.48
C TRP A 31 -10.17 2.67 5.33
N TYR A 32 -10.21 3.13 4.08
CA TYR A 32 -10.19 2.27 2.91
C TYR A 32 -8.88 1.47 2.81
N LEU A 33 -7.74 2.11 3.02
CA LEU A 33 -6.44 1.45 3.00
C LEU A 33 -6.29 0.45 4.15
N GLU A 34 -6.68 0.82 5.37
CA GLU A 34 -6.64 -0.09 6.51
C GLU A 34 -7.53 -1.31 6.26
N LYS A 35 -8.75 -1.11 5.76
CA LYS A 35 -9.65 -2.22 5.41
C LYS A 35 -9.06 -3.11 4.34
N MET A 36 -8.42 -2.56 3.31
CA MET A 36 -7.74 -3.35 2.30
C MET A 36 -6.63 -4.21 2.94
N ILE A 37 -5.79 -3.62 3.79
CA ILE A 37 -4.68 -4.31 4.44
C ILE A 37 -5.15 -5.43 5.38
N GLN A 38 -6.25 -5.22 6.10
CA GLN A 38 -6.78 -6.20 7.05
C GLN A 38 -7.62 -7.30 6.39
N ASN A 39 -8.35 -6.98 5.32
CA ASN A 39 -9.29 -7.92 4.70
C ASN A 39 -8.68 -8.79 3.60
N HIS A 40 -7.44 -8.53 3.20
CA HIS A 40 -6.75 -9.30 2.16
C HIS A 40 -5.49 -9.98 2.69
N GLN A 41 -5.30 -11.25 2.31
CA GLN A 41 -4.13 -12.04 2.70
C GLN A 41 -2.82 -11.37 2.26
N VAL A 42 -2.76 -10.84 1.04
CA VAL A 42 -1.61 -10.10 0.53
C VAL A 42 -2.05 -8.78 -0.09
N VAL A 43 -1.45 -7.69 0.34
CA VAL A 43 -1.64 -6.36 -0.25
C VAL A 43 -0.30 -5.79 -0.68
N LEU A 44 -0.23 -5.30 -1.90
CA LEU A 44 0.93 -4.62 -2.46
C LEU A 44 0.54 -3.23 -2.93
N PHE A 45 1.08 -2.21 -2.27
CA PHE A 45 1.04 -0.85 -2.79
C PHE A 45 2.19 -0.64 -3.76
N SER A 46 1.86 -0.21 -4.97
CA SER A 46 2.73 -0.19 -6.15
C SER A 46 2.59 1.15 -6.89
N LYS A 47 3.47 1.37 -7.86
CA LYS A 47 3.23 2.34 -8.94
C LYS A 47 3.56 1.68 -10.29
N THR A 48 2.81 2.03 -11.32
CA THR A 48 2.89 1.39 -12.64
C THR A 48 4.28 1.53 -13.29
N TYR A 49 4.91 2.69 -13.12
CA TYR A 49 6.22 3.02 -13.70
C TYR A 49 7.42 2.68 -12.81
N CYS A 50 7.18 2.28 -11.55
CA CYS A 50 8.26 2.03 -10.59
C CYS A 50 8.90 0.66 -10.84
N GLN A 51 10.18 0.65 -11.23
CA GLN A 51 10.92 -0.58 -11.52
C GLN A 51 10.97 -1.55 -10.32
N TYR A 52 11.11 -1.04 -9.10
CA TYR A 52 11.07 -1.88 -7.89
C TYR A 52 9.70 -2.53 -7.66
N SER A 53 8.61 -1.82 -8.00
CA SER A 53 7.26 -2.37 -7.91
C SER A 53 7.04 -3.48 -8.94
N ILE A 54 7.53 -3.30 -10.18
CA ILE A 54 7.50 -4.34 -11.22
C ILE A 54 8.26 -5.60 -10.76
N LYS A 55 9.47 -5.43 -10.24
CA LYS A 55 10.28 -6.55 -9.73
C LYS A 55 9.59 -7.26 -8.57
N LEU A 56 8.98 -6.52 -7.62
CA LEU A 56 8.28 -7.14 -6.51
C LEU A 56 7.03 -7.91 -6.96
N LYS A 57 6.26 -7.37 -7.91
CA LYS A 57 5.13 -8.07 -8.55
C LYS A 57 5.56 -9.40 -9.17
N HIS A 58 6.71 -9.42 -9.85
CA HIS A 58 7.28 -10.64 -10.41
C HIS A 58 7.71 -11.63 -9.32
N LEU A 59 8.39 -11.15 -8.28
CA LEU A 59 8.86 -11.98 -7.16
C LEU A 59 7.70 -12.67 -6.44
N ILE A 60 6.68 -11.93 -6.01
CA ILE A 60 5.51 -12.53 -5.35
C ILE A 60 4.67 -13.38 -6.33
N GLY A 61 4.81 -13.13 -7.64
CA GLY A 61 4.21 -13.93 -8.70
C GLY A 61 4.69 -15.38 -8.74
N LYS A 62 5.85 -15.68 -8.12
CA LYS A 62 6.36 -17.05 -7.94
C LYS A 62 5.55 -17.88 -6.94
N TYR A 63 4.58 -17.28 -6.24
CA TYR A 63 3.79 -17.95 -5.20
C TYR A 63 2.31 -18.06 -5.58
N ASN A 64 1.64 -19.04 -4.99
CA ASN A 64 0.21 -19.29 -5.09
C ASN A 64 -0.53 -18.43 -4.06
N ILE A 65 -0.72 -17.16 -4.39
CA ILE A 65 -1.50 -16.23 -3.57
C ILE A 65 -2.91 -16.14 -4.16
N ARG A 66 -3.90 -16.71 -3.45
CA ARG A 66 -5.31 -16.73 -3.90
C ARG A 66 -5.99 -15.39 -3.66
N ASP A 67 -5.74 -14.80 -2.50
CA ASP A 67 -6.29 -13.52 -2.10
C ASP A 67 -5.20 -12.46 -2.11
N LYS A 68 -5.19 -11.64 -3.17
CA LYS A 68 -4.17 -10.63 -3.41
C LYS A 68 -4.80 -9.36 -3.93
N ARG A 69 -4.42 -8.22 -3.35
CA ARG A 69 -4.67 -6.89 -3.92
C ARG A 69 -3.38 -6.19 -4.26
N ILE A 70 -3.36 -5.58 -5.44
CA ILE A 70 -2.28 -4.71 -5.89
C ILE A 70 -2.94 -3.37 -6.20
N MET A 71 -2.52 -2.32 -5.51
CA MET A 71 -3.01 -0.97 -5.73
C MET A 71 -1.91 -0.14 -6.37
N GLU A 72 -2.19 0.40 -7.56
CA GLU A 72 -1.28 1.26 -8.29
C GLU A 72 -1.53 2.71 -7.88
N LEU A 73 -0.83 3.18 -6.85
CA LEU A 73 -1.11 4.47 -6.20
C LEU A 73 -1.08 5.66 -7.16
N ASN A 74 -0.27 5.61 -8.22
CA ASN A 74 -0.20 6.69 -9.20
C ASN A 74 -1.42 6.81 -10.13
N LEU A 75 -2.38 5.90 -10.02
CA LEU A 75 -3.66 5.98 -10.73
C LEU A 75 -4.79 6.47 -9.82
N GLU A 76 -4.51 6.66 -8.53
CA GLU A 76 -5.49 7.08 -7.53
C GLU A 76 -5.48 8.61 -7.37
N PRO A 77 -6.65 9.28 -7.32
CA PRO A 77 -6.72 10.74 -7.16
C PRO A 77 -6.15 11.19 -5.80
N ASP A 78 -6.38 10.40 -4.75
CA ASP A 78 -5.92 10.68 -3.39
C ASP A 78 -4.53 10.09 -3.08
N MET A 79 -3.71 9.84 -4.13
CA MET A 79 -2.36 9.25 -4.00
C MET A 79 -1.53 9.87 -2.87
N GLN A 80 -1.56 11.20 -2.74
CA GLN A 80 -0.77 11.93 -1.75
C GLN A 80 -1.18 11.54 -0.32
N LEU A 81 -2.49 11.56 -0.03
CA LEU A 81 -3.07 11.14 1.24
C LEU A 81 -2.81 9.66 1.51
N MET A 82 -2.97 8.81 0.50
CA MET A 82 -2.66 7.38 0.60
C MET A 82 -1.20 7.14 1.02
N GLN A 83 -0.25 7.83 0.38
CA GLN A 83 1.16 7.72 0.73
C GLN A 83 1.48 8.31 2.12
N ASP A 84 0.76 9.35 2.57
CA ASP A 84 0.94 9.92 3.90
C ASP A 84 0.48 8.94 4.98
N TYR A 85 -0.66 8.29 4.77
CA TYR A 85 -1.13 7.22 5.63
C TYR A 85 -0.17 6.03 5.67
N LEU A 86 0.32 5.55 4.51
CA LEU A 86 1.28 4.44 4.46
C LEU A 86 2.60 4.78 5.16
N LYS A 87 3.06 6.04 5.02
CA LYS A 87 4.22 6.54 5.77
C LYS A 87 3.97 6.49 7.27
N HIS A 88 2.80 6.95 7.73
CA HIS A 88 2.43 6.90 9.14
C HIS A 88 2.37 5.46 9.66
N ARG A 89 1.66 4.56 8.95
CA ARG A 89 1.47 3.15 9.31
C ARG A 89 2.76 2.35 9.41
N THR A 90 3.76 2.68 8.59
CA THR A 90 5.08 2.02 8.58
C THR A 90 6.09 2.67 9.52
N GLY A 91 5.74 3.77 10.18
CA GLY A 91 6.67 4.54 11.02
C GLY A 91 7.70 5.35 10.25
N GLY A 92 7.50 5.60 8.94
CA GLY A 92 8.36 6.52 8.17
C GLY A 92 8.56 6.18 6.69
N ILE A 93 8.11 5.03 6.20
CA ILE A 93 8.35 4.60 4.82
C ILE A 93 7.23 5.11 3.91
N ARG A 94 7.55 6.09 3.07
CA ARG A 94 6.60 6.66 2.08
C ARG A 94 6.70 6.03 0.69
N THR A 95 7.82 5.37 0.41
CA THR A 95 8.14 4.83 -0.92
C THR A 95 7.29 3.61 -1.25
N VAL A 96 7.16 3.33 -2.55
CA VAL A 96 6.66 2.07 -3.08
C VAL A 96 7.84 1.24 -3.62
N PRO A 97 7.72 -0.10 -3.67
CA PRO A 97 6.57 -0.88 -3.22
C PRO A 97 6.52 -1.09 -1.71
N GLN A 98 5.32 -1.36 -1.18
CA GLN A 98 5.10 -1.82 0.20
C GLN A 98 4.25 -3.09 0.21
N LEU A 99 4.81 -4.17 0.77
CA LEU A 99 4.12 -5.46 0.86
C LEU A 99 3.58 -5.71 2.27
N TYR A 100 2.31 -6.05 2.34
CA TYR A 100 1.63 -6.49 3.55
C TYR A 100 1.15 -7.94 3.39
N VAL A 101 1.24 -8.72 4.47
CA VAL A 101 0.70 -10.08 4.55
C VAL A 101 -0.05 -10.24 5.86
N ASN A 102 -1.33 -10.65 5.79
CA ASN A 102 -2.23 -10.78 6.95
C ASN A 102 -2.20 -9.54 7.86
N GLY A 103 -2.42 -8.35 7.27
CA GLY A 103 -2.41 -7.07 7.99
C GLY A 103 -1.03 -6.50 8.36
N LYS A 104 0.04 -7.31 8.32
CA LYS A 104 1.38 -6.94 8.78
C LYS A 104 2.27 -6.46 7.64
N PHE A 105 3.00 -5.37 7.87
CA PHE A 105 4.02 -4.90 6.94
C PHE A 105 5.19 -5.88 6.90
N ILE A 106 5.54 -6.38 5.72
CA ILE A 106 6.65 -7.34 5.54
C ILE A 106 7.91 -6.66 5.02
N GLY A 107 7.76 -5.61 4.20
CA GLY A 107 8.88 -4.82 3.73
C GLY A 107 8.66 -4.12 2.40
N ASP A 108 9.65 -3.33 2.03
CA ASP A 108 9.86 -2.79 0.70
C ASP A 108 10.57 -3.79 -0.22
N TYR A 109 10.88 -3.42 -1.46
CA TYR A 109 11.54 -4.32 -2.41
C TYR A 109 12.86 -4.88 -1.88
N ASN A 110 13.75 -4.04 -1.33
CA ASN A 110 15.07 -4.46 -0.86
C ASN A 110 14.96 -5.47 0.29
N THR A 111 14.06 -5.17 1.22
CA THR A 111 13.75 -6.06 2.35
C THR A 111 13.22 -7.39 1.85
N ILE A 112 12.25 -7.39 0.93
CA ILE A 112 11.68 -8.63 0.40
C ILE A 112 12.70 -9.43 -0.43
N GLU A 113 13.54 -8.77 -1.23
CA GLU A 113 14.60 -9.45 -1.98
C GLU A 113 15.60 -10.14 -1.03
N GLN A 114 15.97 -9.49 0.08
CA GLN A 114 16.83 -10.11 1.08
C GLN A 114 16.14 -11.31 1.76
N LYS A 115 14.84 -11.18 2.09
CA LYS A 115 14.03 -12.27 2.66
C LYS A 115 13.86 -13.45 1.70
N GLU A 116 13.77 -13.19 0.40
CA GLU A 116 13.75 -14.23 -0.63
C GLU A 116 15.09 -14.98 -0.65
N ARG A 117 16.20 -14.26 -0.69
CA ARG A 117 17.56 -14.85 -0.75
C ARG A 117 17.90 -15.71 0.45
N ASN A 118 17.48 -15.31 1.65
CA ASN A 118 17.76 -16.04 2.89
C ASN A 118 16.65 -17.05 3.28
N GLY A 119 15.62 -17.23 2.44
CA GLY A 119 14.50 -18.15 2.69
C GLY A 119 13.51 -17.70 3.78
N GLU A 120 13.67 -16.51 4.35
CA GLU A 120 12.71 -15.93 5.31
C GLU A 120 11.34 -15.66 4.66
N LEU A 121 11.32 -15.20 3.41
CA LEU A 121 10.05 -14.91 2.71
C LEU A 121 9.20 -16.17 2.58
N ALA A 122 9.82 -17.29 2.20
CA ALA A 122 9.14 -18.58 2.12
C ALA A 122 8.54 -19.00 3.48
N ARG A 123 9.24 -18.72 4.60
CA ARG A 123 8.72 -18.99 5.95
C ARG A 123 7.55 -18.07 6.31
N VAL A 124 7.62 -16.78 5.97
CA VAL A 124 6.51 -15.83 6.18
C VAL A 124 5.28 -16.27 5.38
N PHE A 125 5.47 -16.62 4.11
CA PHE A 125 4.39 -17.06 3.23
C PHE A 125 3.81 -18.40 3.65
N PHE A 126 4.64 -19.35 4.06
CA PHE A 126 4.19 -20.64 4.58
C PHE A 126 3.27 -20.47 5.80
N ARG A 127 3.67 -19.62 6.76
CA ARG A 127 2.84 -19.29 7.94
C ARG A 127 1.52 -18.60 7.57
N ALA A 128 1.47 -17.93 6.42
CA ALA A 128 0.25 -17.33 5.88
C ALA A 128 -0.58 -18.30 5.03
N GLY A 129 -0.15 -19.55 4.82
CA GLY A 129 -0.83 -20.52 3.95
C GLY A 129 -0.57 -20.31 2.46
N ILE A 130 0.51 -19.61 2.10
CA ILE A 130 0.93 -19.33 0.73
C ILE A 130 2.06 -20.30 0.36
N THR A 131 1.93 -20.96 -0.80
CA THR A 131 2.91 -21.95 -1.28
C THR A 131 3.63 -21.48 -2.55
N PRO A 132 4.87 -21.94 -2.82
CA PRO A 132 5.53 -21.68 -4.10
C PRO A 132 4.78 -22.29 -5.29
N ARG A 133 4.83 -21.64 -6.45
CA ARG A 133 4.35 -22.21 -7.72
C ARG A 133 5.30 -23.31 -8.18
N ARG A 134 4.72 -24.44 -8.62
CA ARG A 134 5.46 -25.64 -9.08
C ARG A 134 6.58 -25.33 -10.10
N SER A 135 6.41 -24.32 -10.96
CA SER A 135 7.37 -23.98 -12.01
C SER A 135 8.71 -23.40 -11.52
N HIS A 136 8.82 -22.97 -10.26
CA HIS A 136 10.03 -22.32 -9.74
C HIS A 136 10.91 -23.23 -8.88
N LEU A 137 10.54 -24.49 -8.68
CA LEU A 137 11.37 -25.48 -7.98
C LEU A 137 12.47 -26.09 -8.87
N VAL A 138 12.52 -25.78 -10.17
CA VAL A 138 13.60 -26.22 -11.05
C VAL A 138 14.74 -25.20 -10.99
N PRO A 139 15.92 -25.55 -10.44
CA PRO A 139 17.08 -24.66 -10.49
C PRO A 139 17.40 -24.40 -11.96
N ARG A 140 17.49 -23.13 -12.35
CA ARG A 140 18.10 -22.77 -13.64
C ARG A 140 19.55 -23.27 -13.60
N LYS A 141 19.83 -24.41 -14.24
CA LYS A 141 21.20 -24.76 -14.62
C LYS A 141 21.73 -23.60 -15.46
N ARG A 142 22.70 -22.85 -14.92
CA ARG A 142 23.52 -21.96 -15.74
C ARG A 142 24.35 -22.86 -16.64
N LYS A 143 24.20 -22.70 -17.96
CA LYS A 143 25.18 -23.21 -18.93
C LYS A 143 26.47 -22.42 -18.79
#